data_AF-A0A966PJ02-F1
#
_entry.id   AF-A0A966PJ02-F1
#
_cell.length_a   1.000
_cell.length_b   1.000
_cell.length_c   1.000
_cell.angle_alpha   90.00
_cell.angle_beta   90.00
_cell.angle_gamma   90.00
#
_symmetry.space_group_name_H-M   'P 1'
#
loop_
_entity.id
_entity.type
_entity.pdbx_description
1 polymer ?
#
loop_
_entity_poly.entity_id
_entity_poly.type
_entity_poly.pdbx_seq_one_letter_code
_entity_poly.pdbx_strand_id
1 'polypeptide(L)'
;ENEIIEHAVQQLSRKYAGKFDESDIVPIVKESYQSFADTKVRTFVAVFTARYADDRLRAMAKNRGLINDAPPSVLFVCVHNAGRSQMAAGWLRHLSRGKIEVYSGGSLPGKDLNASAVEAMREVGIDIANEFPKPFAVDIFSLFDCFYLTSGLMRSTSS
;
A
#
# COMPACT_ATOMS: atom_id res chain seq x y z
N GLU A 1 21.26 -1.57 3.26
CA GLU A 1 20.52 -2.16 2.12
C GLU A 1 20.30 -3.64 2.34
N ASN A 2 21.34 -4.48 2.32
CA ASN A 2 21.19 -5.93 2.48
C ASN A 2 20.51 -6.31 3.81
N GLU A 3 20.87 -5.64 4.90
CA GLU A 3 20.27 -5.88 6.22
C GLU A 3 18.76 -5.59 6.29
N ILE A 4 18.27 -4.58 5.56
CA ILE A 4 16.83 -4.26 5.51
C ILE A 4 16.07 -5.38 4.80
N ILE A 5 16.61 -5.82 3.66
CA ILE A 5 16.01 -6.88 2.84
C ILE A 5 16.03 -8.20 3.62
N GLU A 6 17.17 -8.57 4.20
CA GLU A 6 17.32 -9.79 5.02
C GLU A 6 16.33 -9.79 6.20
N HIS A 7 16.22 -8.68 6.93
CA HIS A 7 15.30 -8.59 8.05
C HIS A 7 13.84 -8.72 7.62
N ALA A 8 13.44 -8.01 6.55
CA ALA A 8 12.08 -8.10 6.02
C ALA A 8 11.76 -9.51 5.49
N VAL A 9 12.70 -10.16 4.80
CA VAL A 9 12.57 -11.55 4.35
C VAL A 9 12.38 -12.47 5.55
N GLN A 10 13.22 -12.40 6.58
CA GLN A 10 13.08 -13.24 7.77
C GLN A 10 11.73 -13.06 8.47
N GLN A 11 11.27 -11.81 8.61
CA GLN A 11 9.97 -11.52 9.21
C GLN A 11 8.81 -12.10 8.39
N LEU A 12 8.83 -11.92 7.06
CA LEU A 12 7.77 -12.37 6.18
C LEU A 12 7.77 -13.88 5.97
N SER A 13 8.94 -14.52 5.89
CA SER A 13 9.07 -15.98 5.85
C SER A 13 8.47 -16.64 7.09
N ARG A 14 8.64 -16.03 8.28
CA ARG A 14 7.97 -16.51 9.49
C ARG A 14 6.46 -16.31 9.43
N LYS A 15 6.00 -15.14 8.94
CA LYS A 15 4.57 -14.80 8.85
C LYS A 15 3.81 -15.71 7.88
N TYR A 16 4.43 -16.06 6.74
CA TYR A 16 3.83 -16.85 5.68
C TYR A 16 4.33 -18.30 5.63
N ALA A 17 4.88 -18.81 6.72
CA ALA A 17 5.36 -20.19 6.82
C ALA A 17 4.30 -21.19 6.34
N GLY A 18 4.70 -22.11 5.46
CA GLY A 18 3.82 -23.11 4.84
C GLY A 18 2.88 -22.57 3.75
N LYS A 19 2.96 -21.29 3.39
CA LYS A 19 2.21 -20.68 2.27
C LYS A 19 3.11 -20.23 1.13
N PHE A 20 4.28 -19.70 1.46
CA PHE A 20 5.29 -19.27 0.49
C PHE A 20 6.66 -19.80 0.86
N ASP A 21 7.46 -20.09 -0.15
CA ASP A 21 8.87 -20.39 0.02
C ASP A 21 9.70 -19.09 -0.04
N GLU A 22 10.93 -19.14 0.44
CA GLU A 22 11.84 -17.98 0.40
C GLU A 22 12.10 -17.51 -1.04
N SER A 23 12.03 -18.43 -2.03
CA SER A 23 12.11 -18.12 -3.46
C SER A 23 10.93 -17.28 -3.97
N ASP A 24 9.75 -17.37 -3.35
CA ASP A 24 8.63 -16.46 -3.62
C ASP A 24 8.86 -15.10 -2.93
N ILE A 25 9.31 -15.10 -1.67
CA ILE A 25 9.35 -13.92 -0.80
C ILE A 25 10.48 -12.95 -1.17
N VAL A 26 11.68 -13.47 -1.45
CA VAL A 26 12.87 -12.64 -1.69
C VAL A 26 12.70 -11.67 -2.86
N PRO A 27 12.19 -12.09 -4.04
CA PRO A 27 11.94 -11.16 -5.15
C PRO A 27 10.99 -10.01 -4.76
N ILE A 28 9.90 -10.32 -4.04
CA ILE A 28 8.90 -9.34 -3.65
C ILE A 28 9.48 -8.31 -2.69
N VAL A 29 10.29 -8.73 -1.71
CA VAL A 29 10.95 -7.82 -0.77
C VAL A 29 11.96 -6.94 -1.50
N LYS A 30 12.76 -7.50 -2.41
CA LYS A 30 13.75 -6.74 -3.20
C LYS A 30 13.09 -5.67 -4.07
N GLU A 31 12.04 -6.03 -4.81
CA GLU A 31 11.27 -5.08 -5.62
C GLU A 31 10.59 -4.01 -4.76
N SER A 32 10.07 -4.41 -3.58
CA SER A 32 9.47 -3.48 -2.64
C SER A 32 10.50 -2.50 -2.08
N TYR A 33 11.72 -2.95 -1.82
CA TYR A 33 12.81 -2.08 -1.40
C TYR A 33 13.21 -1.10 -2.51
N GLN A 34 13.37 -1.59 -3.74
CA GLN A 34 13.71 -0.77 -4.91
C GLN A 34 12.68 0.33 -5.17
N SER A 35 11.39 0.04 -4.91
CA SER A 35 10.30 1.02 -4.99
C SER A 35 10.48 2.23 -4.06
N PHE A 36 11.31 2.10 -3.01
CA PHE A 36 11.61 3.17 -2.06
C PHE A 36 13.11 3.54 -2.03
N ALA A 37 13.96 2.94 -2.85
CA ALA A 37 15.41 3.13 -2.81
C ALA A 37 15.82 4.58 -3.12
N ASP A 38 15.06 5.28 -3.98
CA ASP A 38 15.27 6.69 -4.32
C ASP A 38 14.65 7.67 -3.33
N THR A 39 14.02 7.19 -2.25
CA THR A 39 13.42 8.07 -1.24
C THR A 39 14.52 8.75 -0.41
N LYS A 40 14.39 10.07 -0.23
CA LYS A 40 15.36 10.85 0.56
C LYS A 40 15.33 10.53 2.06
N VAL A 41 14.26 9.89 2.55
CA VAL A 41 14.04 9.62 3.98
C VAL A 41 14.39 8.17 4.31
N ARG A 42 15.69 7.91 4.44
CA ARG A 42 16.24 6.57 4.71
C ARG A 42 15.69 5.92 5.98
N THR A 43 15.32 6.71 6.99
CA THR A 43 14.86 6.25 8.31
C THR A 43 13.64 5.34 8.25
N PHE A 44 12.75 5.53 7.26
CA PHE A 44 11.51 4.76 7.16
C PHE A 44 11.52 3.70 6.06
N VAL A 45 12.58 3.63 5.25
CA VAL A 45 12.68 2.68 4.12
C VAL A 45 12.46 1.25 4.57
N ALA A 46 13.00 0.85 5.73
CA ALA A 46 12.81 -0.49 6.26
C ALA A 46 11.34 -0.81 6.58
N VAL A 47 10.65 0.11 7.27
CA VAL A 47 9.24 -0.05 7.63
C VAL A 47 8.37 -0.08 6.38
N PHE A 48 8.63 0.81 5.42
CA PHE A 48 7.87 0.86 4.17
C PHE A 48 8.09 -0.36 3.30
N THR A 49 9.33 -0.85 3.21
CA THR A 49 9.68 -2.08 2.48
C THR A 49 8.92 -3.28 3.05
N ALA A 50 8.99 -3.49 4.37
CA ALA A 50 8.33 -4.62 5.01
C ALA A 50 6.81 -4.56 4.85
N ARG A 51 6.20 -3.38 5.07
CA ARG A 51 4.75 -3.20 4.94
C ARG A 51 4.27 -3.39 3.50
N TYR A 52 4.99 -2.85 2.52
CA TYR A 52 4.59 -2.97 1.12
C TYR A 52 4.75 -4.40 0.60
N ALA A 53 5.84 -5.10 0.99
CA ALA A 53 6.02 -6.50 0.66
C ALA A 53 4.95 -7.39 1.30
N ASP A 54 4.57 -7.10 2.56
CA ASP A 54 3.50 -7.80 3.26
C ASP A 54 2.14 -7.64 2.55
N ASP A 55 1.79 -6.40 2.18
CA ASP A 55 0.56 -6.11 1.43
C ASP A 55 0.49 -6.92 0.12
N ARG A 56 1.60 -7.01 -0.62
CA ARG A 56 1.71 -7.80 -1.86
C ARG A 56 1.55 -9.30 -1.60
N LEU A 57 2.30 -9.85 -0.64
CA LEU A 57 2.26 -11.27 -0.29
C LEU A 57 0.85 -11.69 0.16
N ARG A 58 0.17 -10.86 0.95
CA ARG A 58 -1.19 -11.12 1.40
C ARG A 58 -2.17 -11.19 0.23
N ALA A 59 -2.08 -10.23 -0.69
CA ALA A 59 -2.92 -10.19 -1.88
C ALA A 59 -2.68 -11.42 -2.77
N MET A 60 -1.42 -11.85 -2.95
CA MET A 60 -1.09 -13.07 -3.67
C MET A 60 -1.59 -14.34 -2.98
N ALA A 61 -1.47 -14.41 -1.66
CA ALA A 61 -1.92 -15.58 -0.90
C ALA A 61 -3.43 -15.77 -1.04
N LYS A 62 -4.20 -14.67 -1.02
CA LYS A 62 -5.63 -14.68 -1.27
C LYS A 62 -5.96 -15.18 -2.69
N ASN A 63 -5.32 -14.62 -3.72
CA ASN A 63 -5.56 -15.02 -5.11
C ASN A 63 -5.21 -16.49 -5.37
N ARG A 64 -4.12 -17.00 -4.77
CA ARG A 64 -3.71 -18.41 -4.85
C ARG A 64 -4.58 -19.36 -4.01
N GLY A 65 -5.59 -18.86 -3.27
CA GLY A 65 -6.42 -19.69 -2.38
C GLY A 65 -5.67 -20.25 -1.16
N LEU A 66 -4.53 -19.64 -0.80
CA LEU A 66 -3.71 -20.03 0.37
C LEU A 66 -4.29 -19.44 1.67
N ILE A 67 -5.22 -18.50 1.56
CA ILE A 67 -5.98 -17.91 2.67
C ILE A 67 -7.45 -17.85 2.24
N ASN A 68 -8.30 -18.64 2.90
CA ASN A 68 -9.70 -18.84 2.48
C ASN A 68 -10.71 -17.96 3.25
N ASP A 69 -10.36 -17.49 4.45
CA ASP A 69 -11.20 -16.59 5.26
C ASP A 69 -10.74 -15.11 5.18
N ALA A 70 -10.10 -14.73 4.07
CA ALA A 70 -9.63 -13.36 3.90
C ALA A 70 -10.83 -12.41 3.67
N PRO A 71 -10.88 -11.25 4.37
CA PRO A 71 -11.89 -10.24 4.09
C PRO A 71 -11.83 -9.76 2.63
N PRO A 72 -12.94 -9.21 2.09
CA PRO A 72 -12.91 -8.53 0.80
C PRO A 72 -11.81 -7.46 0.75
N SER A 73 -11.18 -7.30 -0.40
CA SER A 73 -10.06 -6.36 -0.59
C SER A 73 -10.36 -5.29 -1.63
N VAL A 74 -10.05 -4.03 -1.30
CA VAL A 74 -10.27 -2.87 -2.18
C VAL A 74 -8.98 -2.08 -2.37
N LEU A 75 -8.67 -1.74 -3.62
CA LEU A 75 -7.53 -0.91 -3.99
C LEU A 75 -7.97 0.47 -4.53
N PHE A 76 -7.49 1.55 -3.92
CA PHE A 76 -7.66 2.92 -4.43
C PHE A 76 -6.42 3.42 -5.18
N VAL A 77 -6.59 3.84 -6.43
CA VAL A 77 -5.47 4.28 -7.28
C VAL A 77 -5.64 5.74 -7.69
N CYS A 78 -4.55 6.51 -7.67
CA CYS A 78 -4.47 7.85 -8.25
C CYS A 78 -3.07 8.10 -8.84
N VAL A 79 -2.78 9.28 -9.38
CA VAL A 79 -1.45 9.55 -9.96
C VAL A 79 -0.37 9.50 -8.87
N HIS A 80 -0.47 10.37 -7.85
CA HIS A 80 0.60 10.57 -6.87
C HIS A 80 0.48 9.75 -5.58
N ASN A 81 -0.65 9.09 -5.32
CA ASN A 81 -0.94 8.47 -4.02
C ASN A 81 -0.65 9.34 -2.78
N ALA A 82 -0.81 10.66 -2.93
CA ALA A 82 -0.57 11.63 -1.87
C ALA A 82 -1.85 12.25 -1.31
N GLY A 83 -2.99 12.13 -2.00
CA GLY A 83 -4.24 12.79 -1.62
C GLY A 83 -5.45 11.87 -1.79
N ARG A 84 -6.16 11.96 -2.92
CA ARG A 84 -7.44 11.27 -3.16
C ARG A 84 -7.46 9.80 -2.80
N SER A 85 -6.51 8.99 -3.31
CA SER A 85 -6.50 7.56 -3.00
C SER A 85 -6.15 7.27 -1.53
N GLN A 86 -5.41 8.16 -0.86
CA GLN A 86 -5.14 8.05 0.59
C GLN A 86 -6.37 8.41 1.42
N MET A 87 -7.07 9.49 1.06
CA MET A 87 -8.32 9.89 1.70
C MET A 87 -9.39 8.81 1.57
N ALA A 88 -9.57 8.27 0.35
CA ALA A 88 -10.52 7.19 0.09
C ALA A 88 -10.18 5.92 0.90
N ALA A 89 -8.89 5.56 0.97
CA ALA A 89 -8.44 4.44 1.79
C ALA A 89 -8.70 4.68 3.29
N GLY A 90 -8.42 5.89 3.78
CA GLY A 90 -8.71 6.27 5.17
C GLY A 90 -10.18 6.14 5.53
N TRP A 91 -11.07 6.67 4.68
CA TRP A 91 -12.52 6.54 4.84
C TRP A 91 -12.98 5.09 4.86
N LEU A 92 -12.55 4.27 3.89
CA LEU A 92 -13.00 2.89 3.82
C LEU A 92 -12.51 2.07 5.02
N ARG A 93 -11.29 2.30 5.53
CA ARG A 93 -10.81 1.66 6.76
C ARG A 93 -11.65 2.06 7.97
N HIS A 94 -11.96 3.35 8.09
CA HIS A 94 -12.78 3.86 9.18
C HIS A 94 -14.20 3.25 9.15
N LEU A 95 -14.84 3.25 7.99
CA LEU A 95 -16.20 2.77 7.82
C LEU A 95 -16.32 1.24 7.88
N SER A 96 -15.32 0.50 7.36
CA SER A 96 -15.36 -0.97 7.33
C SER A 96 -15.11 -1.60 8.70
N ARG A 97 -14.52 -0.87 9.65
CA ARG A 97 -14.14 -1.38 10.99
C ARG A 97 -13.32 -2.68 10.91
N GLY A 98 -12.42 -2.75 9.93
CA GLY A 98 -11.54 -3.91 9.71
C GLY A 98 -12.18 -5.08 8.96
N LYS A 99 -13.42 -4.95 8.50
CA LYS A 99 -14.11 -5.99 7.69
C LYS A 99 -13.68 -6.02 6.22
N ILE A 100 -12.93 -5.01 5.77
CA ILE A 100 -12.42 -4.89 4.40
C ILE A 100 -10.93 -4.57 4.49
N GLU A 101 -10.13 -5.28 3.71
CA GLU A 101 -8.73 -4.95 3.51
C GLU A 101 -8.61 -3.79 2.52
N VAL A 102 -7.91 -2.72 2.90
CA VAL A 102 -7.90 -1.48 2.12
C VAL A 102 -6.48 -1.07 1.76
N TYR A 103 -6.26 -0.98 0.46
CA TYR A 103 -4.98 -0.67 -0.16
C TYR A 103 -5.08 0.63 -0.96
N SER A 104 -3.94 1.29 -1.17
CA SER A 104 -3.85 2.44 -2.05
C SER A 104 -2.51 2.50 -2.75
N GLY A 105 -2.47 3.00 -3.98
CA GLY A 105 -1.22 3.22 -4.71
C GLY A 105 -1.33 4.30 -5.76
N GLY A 106 -0.21 4.59 -6.43
CA GLY A 106 -0.19 5.53 -7.55
C GLY A 106 0.80 5.20 -8.64
N SER A 107 0.54 5.72 -9.84
CA SER A 107 1.36 5.45 -11.02
C SER A 107 2.66 6.25 -11.04
N LEU A 108 2.65 7.43 -10.39
CA LEU A 108 3.80 8.30 -10.21
C LEU A 108 3.80 8.81 -8.75
N PRO A 109 4.16 7.97 -7.76
CA PRO A 109 4.08 8.32 -6.35
C PRO A 109 4.73 9.67 -6.03
N GLY A 110 4.02 10.50 -5.26
CA GLY A 110 4.54 11.75 -4.73
C GLY A 110 5.64 11.49 -3.70
N LYS A 111 6.36 12.55 -3.32
CA LYS A 111 7.39 12.46 -2.27
C LYS A 111 6.78 12.31 -0.88
N ASP A 112 5.69 13.02 -0.64
CA ASP A 112 5.03 13.14 0.65
C ASP A 112 3.51 13.11 0.45
N LEU A 113 2.77 12.89 1.55
CA LEU A 113 1.32 13.10 1.57
C LEU A 113 0.99 14.59 1.34
N ASN A 114 -0.15 14.84 0.72
CA ASN A 114 -0.69 16.19 0.60
C ASN A 114 -1.13 16.66 1.99
N ALA A 115 -0.47 17.70 2.51
CA ALA A 115 -0.75 18.24 3.84
C ALA A 115 -2.22 18.62 4.04
N SER A 116 -2.86 19.24 3.04
CA SER A 116 -4.28 19.59 3.10
C SER A 116 -5.19 18.36 3.16
N ALA A 117 -4.79 17.24 2.54
CA ALA A 117 -5.53 15.98 2.66
C ALA A 117 -5.41 15.38 4.07
N VAL A 118 -4.22 15.47 4.68
CA VAL A 118 -4.01 15.02 6.06
C VAL A 118 -4.83 15.86 7.04
N GLU A 119 -4.80 17.19 6.87
CA GLU A 119 -5.56 18.14 7.69
C GLU A 119 -7.07 17.91 7.59
N ALA A 120 -7.62 17.85 6.37
CA ALA A 120 -9.04 17.61 6.13
C ALA A 120 -9.53 16.26 6.70
N MET A 121 -8.71 15.20 6.62
CA MET A 121 -9.07 13.90 7.21
C MET A 121 -9.03 13.94 8.74
N ARG A 122 -8.12 14.72 9.33
CA ARG A 122 -8.02 14.90 10.78
C ARG A 122 -9.21 15.65 11.35
N GLU A 123 -9.76 16.62 10.63
CA GLU A 123 -10.98 17.37 11.03
C GLU A 123 -12.17 16.43 11.29
N VAL A 124 -12.25 15.31 10.55
CA VAL A 124 -13.30 14.30 10.68
C VAL A 124 -12.88 13.10 11.54
N GLY A 125 -11.74 13.19 12.24
CA GLY A 125 -11.26 12.15 13.15
C GLY A 125 -10.58 10.95 12.49
N ILE A 126 -10.14 11.06 11.23
CA ILE A 126 -9.42 10.01 10.51
C ILE A 126 -7.97 10.44 10.31
N ASP A 127 -7.03 9.78 10.99
CA ASP A 127 -5.61 10.08 10.83
C ASP A 127 -4.98 9.24 9.70
N ILE A 128 -4.48 9.91 8.68
CA ILE A 128 -3.73 9.30 7.57
C ILE A 128 -2.25 9.69 7.59
N ALA A 129 -1.75 10.39 8.63
CA ALA A 129 -0.39 10.92 8.65
C ALA A 129 0.71 9.85 8.62
N ASN A 130 0.40 8.62 9.04
CA ASN A 130 1.32 7.47 9.01
C ASN A 130 1.27 6.68 7.69
N GLU A 131 0.49 7.13 6.72
CA GLU A 131 0.52 6.60 5.36
C GLU A 131 1.63 7.27 4.54
N PHE A 132 1.92 6.69 3.38
CA PHE A 132 2.93 7.21 2.47
C PHE A 132 2.54 6.92 1.02
N PRO A 133 2.92 7.80 0.08
CA PRO A 133 2.81 7.51 -1.33
C PRO A 133 3.61 6.27 -1.71
N LYS A 134 2.95 5.30 -2.32
CA LYS A 134 3.58 4.06 -2.78
C LYS A 134 3.18 3.76 -4.22
N PRO A 135 4.09 3.16 -5.03
CA PRO A 135 3.71 2.68 -6.33
C PRO A 135 2.65 1.59 -6.19
N PHE A 136 1.88 1.37 -7.25
CA PHE A 136 1.21 0.08 -7.41
C PHE A 136 1.91 -0.65 -8.56
N ALA A 137 2.05 -1.96 -8.42
CA ALA A 137 2.51 -2.80 -9.52
C ALA A 137 1.29 -3.23 -10.36
N VAL A 138 1.41 -3.30 -11.68
CA VAL A 138 0.23 -3.58 -12.55
C VAL A 138 -0.24 -5.03 -12.38
N ASP A 139 0.68 -5.93 -12.07
CA ASP A 139 0.45 -7.34 -11.76
C ASP A 139 -0.45 -7.55 -10.53
N ILE A 140 -0.52 -6.59 -9.60
CA ILE A 140 -1.32 -6.73 -8.38
C ILE A 140 -2.81 -6.37 -8.56
N PHE A 141 -3.23 -5.77 -9.69
CA PHE A 141 -4.65 -5.44 -9.90
C PHE A 141 -5.57 -6.66 -9.86
N SER A 142 -5.11 -7.80 -10.40
CA SER A 142 -5.87 -9.05 -10.42
C SER A 142 -6.00 -9.69 -9.03
N LEU A 143 -5.28 -9.18 -8.03
CA LEU A 143 -5.30 -9.71 -6.67
C LEU A 143 -6.38 -9.05 -5.78
N PHE A 144 -7.01 -7.98 -6.24
CA PHE A 144 -8.04 -7.27 -5.48
C PHE A 144 -9.45 -7.56 -6.02
N ASP A 145 -10.42 -7.69 -5.12
CA ASP A 145 -11.82 -7.95 -5.51
C ASP A 145 -12.44 -6.73 -6.22
N CYS A 146 -11.97 -5.53 -5.89
CA CYS A 146 -12.39 -4.29 -6.55
C CYS A 146 -11.25 -3.25 -6.54
N PHE A 147 -11.14 -2.47 -7.63
CA PHE A 147 -10.26 -1.32 -7.69
C PHE A 147 -11.02 -0.05 -8.13
N TYR A 148 -10.66 1.08 -7.54
CA TYR A 148 -11.22 2.39 -7.86
C TYR A 148 -10.14 3.32 -8.39
N LEU A 149 -10.33 3.80 -9.62
CA LEU A 149 -9.50 4.86 -10.20
C LEU A 149 -10.05 6.23 -9.79
N THR A 150 -9.30 6.94 -8.96
CA THR A 150 -9.63 8.32 -8.55
C THR A 150 -9.06 9.33 -9.56
N SER A 151 -9.41 9.17 -10.83
CA SER A 151 -9.10 10.15 -11.88
C SER A 151 -10.19 11.22 -11.92
N GLY A 152 -9.91 12.36 -11.27
CA GLY A 152 -10.65 13.60 -11.49
C GLY A 152 -9.70 14.68 -12.02
N LEU A 153 -9.96 15.23 -13.20
CA LEU A 153 -9.41 16.54 -13.53
C LEU A 153 -10.04 17.52 -12.55
N MET A 154 -9.27 18.00 -11.57
CA MET A 154 -9.73 19.11 -10.74
C MET A 154 -9.69 20.35 -11.64
N ARG A 155 -10.76 20.64 -12.37
CA ARG A 155 -10.91 21.92 -13.06
C ARG A 155 -11.05 22.97 -11.97
N SER A 156 -9.96 23.71 -11.74
CA SER A 156 -9.98 25.02 -11.10
C SER A 156 -11.02 25.88 -11.83
N THR A 157 -12.19 26.07 -11.23
CA THR A 157 -13.07 27.18 -11.59
C THR A 157 -12.60 28.37 -10.76
N SER A 158 -11.60 29.07 -11.29
CA SER A 158 -11.31 30.43 -10.86
C SER A 158 -12.53 31.29 -11.26
N SER A 159 -13.19 31.83 -10.26
CA SER A 159 -14.14 32.94 -10.40
C SER A 159 -13.37 34.25 -10.36
#